data_AF-A0A2J8WK00-F1
#
_entry.id   AF-A0A2J8WK00-F1
#
_cell.length_a   1.000
_cell.length_b   1.000
_cell.length_c   1.000
_cell.angle_alpha   90.00
_cell.angle_beta   90.00
_cell.angle_gamma   90.00
#
_symmetry.space_group_name_H-M   'P 1'
#
loop_
_entity.id
_entity.type
_entity.pdbx_description
1 polymer ?
#
loop_
_entity_poly.entity_id
_entity_poly.type
_entity_poly.pdbx_seq_one_letter_code
_entity_poly.pdbx_strand_id
1 'polypeptide(L)'
;MGNPENIEDAYVAVIRPKNTASLNSREYRAKSYEILLHEVPIEGQKKKRKKVLLETKLQGNSEITQGILDYVVETTKPISPANQGIRGKRVVLMKKFPLDGEKMGREASLFIVPSVVKDNTKYTYTPGCPIFYCLQDIMRVCSESSTHFATLTARMLIALDKWLDERHAQSHFIPALFRPSPLE
;
A
#
# COMPACT_ATOMS: atom_id res chain seq x y z
N MET A 1 5.44 2.08 -36.44
CA MET A 1 5.61 2.98 -35.30
C MET A 1 4.79 2.40 -34.15
N GLY A 2 5.44 1.75 -33.20
CA GLY A 2 4.74 1.10 -32.08
C GLY A 2 4.12 2.15 -31.18
N ASN A 3 2.84 1.97 -30.82
CA ASN A 3 2.24 2.73 -29.74
C ASN A 3 3.16 2.65 -28.52
N PRO A 4 3.52 3.77 -27.87
CA PRO A 4 4.08 3.66 -26.52
C PRO A 4 3.03 2.92 -25.71
N GLU A 5 3.40 1.77 -25.17
CA GLU A 5 2.55 0.99 -24.28
C GLU A 5 1.95 1.95 -23.26
N ASN A 6 0.62 1.88 -23.04
CA ASN A 6 -0.05 2.70 -22.03
C ASN A 6 0.51 2.31 -20.65
N ILE A 7 1.59 2.96 -20.24
CA ILE A 7 2.19 2.76 -18.92
C ILE A 7 1.39 3.59 -17.94
N GLU A 8 0.62 2.92 -17.07
CA GLU A 8 -0.16 3.55 -16.02
C GLU A 8 0.65 3.59 -14.72
N ASP A 9 0.67 4.76 -14.06
CA ASP A 9 1.29 4.90 -12.74
C ASP A 9 0.42 4.15 -11.71
N ALA A 10 1.05 3.24 -10.95
CA ALA A 10 0.37 2.41 -9.99
C ALA A 10 1.00 2.55 -8.60
N TYR A 11 0.13 2.75 -7.61
CA TYR A 11 0.49 2.84 -6.20
C TYR A 11 -0.05 1.64 -5.46
N VAL A 12 0.77 1.04 -4.60
CA VAL A 12 0.44 -0.21 -3.90
C VAL A 12 0.40 0.01 -2.40
N ALA A 13 -0.79 -0.18 -1.82
CA ALA A 13 -1.03 -0.22 -0.39
C ALA A 13 -0.93 -1.66 0.12
N VAL A 14 0.26 -2.07 0.58
CA VAL A 14 0.44 -3.34 1.27
C VAL A 14 -0.06 -3.20 2.71
N ILE A 15 -1.21 -3.80 2.99
CA ILE A 15 -1.91 -3.66 4.28
C ILE A 15 -1.95 -4.99 5.02
N ARG A 16 -1.76 -4.95 6.33
CA ARG A 16 -1.98 -6.11 7.21
C ARG A 16 -2.78 -5.77 8.46
N PRO A 17 -3.63 -6.69 8.95
CA PRO A 17 -4.22 -6.59 10.28
C PRO A 17 -3.16 -6.88 11.35
N LYS A 18 -3.25 -6.22 12.51
CA LYS A 18 -2.36 -6.48 13.65
C LYS A 18 -2.74 -7.71 14.46
N ASN A 19 -4.00 -8.13 14.38
CA ASN A 19 -4.54 -9.28 15.09
C ASN A 19 -5.70 -9.90 14.30
N THR A 20 -6.05 -11.15 14.63
CA THR A 20 -7.15 -11.88 14.00
C THR A 20 -8.52 -11.31 14.37
N ALA A 21 -8.66 -10.73 15.58
CA ALA A 21 -9.92 -10.18 16.05
C ALA A 21 -10.43 -9.03 15.15
N SER A 22 -9.53 -8.22 14.59
CA SER A 22 -9.93 -7.14 13.69
C SER A 22 -10.54 -7.62 12.38
N LEU A 23 -10.27 -8.87 11.96
CA LEU A 23 -10.87 -9.42 10.73
C LEU A 23 -12.38 -9.64 10.87
N ASN A 24 -12.85 -9.94 12.08
CA ASN A 24 -14.25 -10.25 12.34
C ASN A 24 -15.03 -9.05 12.92
N SER A 25 -14.36 -7.92 13.16
CA SER A 25 -14.99 -6.72 13.68
C SER A 25 -15.79 -6.00 12.59
N ARG A 26 -17.03 -5.61 12.92
CA ARG A 26 -17.83 -4.68 12.10
C ARG A 26 -17.49 -3.21 12.40
N GLU A 27 -16.83 -2.95 13.52
CA GLU A 27 -16.36 -1.62 13.88
C GLU A 27 -14.94 -1.43 13.31
N TYR A 28 -14.79 -0.44 12.43
CA TYR A 28 -13.48 -0.05 11.92
C TYR A 28 -12.64 0.63 12.99
N ARG A 29 -11.37 0.25 13.05
CA ARG A 29 -10.38 0.89 13.91
C ARG A 29 -9.05 0.96 13.18
N ALA A 30 -8.62 2.16 12.80
CA ALA A 30 -7.32 2.38 12.15
C ALA A 30 -6.13 1.76 12.93
N LYS A 31 -6.20 1.73 14.26
CA LYS A 31 -5.15 1.12 15.11
C LYS A 31 -4.93 -0.38 14.87
N SER A 32 -5.91 -1.05 14.27
CA SER A 32 -5.88 -2.48 13.95
C SER A 32 -5.09 -2.80 12.69
N TYR A 33 -4.67 -1.80 11.91
CA TYR A 33 -3.99 -2.00 10.64
C TYR A 33 -2.57 -1.42 10.65
N GLU A 34 -1.70 -2.07 9.89
CA GLU A 34 -0.40 -1.55 9.49
C GLU A 34 -0.32 -1.50 7.97
N ILE A 35 0.33 -0.45 7.45
CA ILE A 35 0.57 -0.27 6.02
C ILE A 35 2.05 -0.08 5.76
N LEU A 36 2.55 -0.66 4.68
CA LEU A 36 3.93 -0.51 4.25
C LEU A 36 4.12 0.83 3.53
N LEU A 37 5.07 1.63 3.99
CA LEU A 37 5.46 2.90 3.38
C LEU A 37 6.96 2.94 3.17
N HIS A 38 7.39 3.67 2.15
CA HIS A 38 8.79 3.91 1.86
C HIS A 38 9.17 5.35 2.24
N GLU A 39 10.31 5.52 2.90
CA GLU A 39 10.84 6.85 3.27
C GLU A 39 11.86 7.30 2.23
N VAL A 40 11.53 8.37 1.50
CA VAL A 40 12.39 8.95 0.46
C VAL A 40 12.94 10.31 0.89
N PRO A 41 14.16 10.70 0.48
CA PRO A 41 14.67 12.05 0.69
C PRO A 41 13.75 13.10 0.08
N ILE A 42 13.58 14.23 0.77
CA ILE A 42 12.95 15.41 0.18
C ILE A 42 13.99 16.13 -0.66
N GLU A 43 13.67 16.38 -1.92
CA GLU A 43 14.55 17.09 -2.85
C GLU A 43 14.96 18.45 -2.26
N GLY A 44 16.26 18.76 -2.34
CA GLY A 44 16.84 19.97 -1.73
C GLY A 44 17.00 19.92 -0.20
N GLN A 45 16.52 18.89 0.52
CA GLN A 45 16.62 18.80 1.98
C GLN A 45 17.30 17.51 2.45
N LYS A 46 18.64 17.53 2.55
CA LYS A 46 19.48 16.34 2.84
C LYS A 46 19.06 15.51 4.07
N LYS A 47 18.50 16.14 5.11
CA LYS A 47 18.09 15.49 6.37
C LYS A 47 16.60 15.16 6.48
N LYS A 48 15.75 15.70 5.60
CA LYS A 48 14.30 15.44 5.69
C LYS A 48 13.91 14.29 4.77
N ARG A 49 12.99 13.47 5.28
CA ARG A 49 12.41 12.33 4.57
C ARG A 49 10.90 12.54 4.53
N LYS A 50 10.27 12.13 3.43
CA LYS A 50 8.81 12.01 3.31
C LYS A 50 8.45 10.56 3.09
N LYS A 51 7.28 10.17 3.57
CA LYS A 51 6.70 8.84 3.38
C LYS A 51 5.90 8.81 2.08
N VAL A 52 6.07 7.75 1.32
CA VAL A 52 5.36 7.47 0.07
C VAL A 52 4.81 6.05 0.09
N LEU A 53 3.70 5.83 -0.61
CA LEU A 53 3.26 4.47 -0.97
C LEU A 53 4.27 3.84 -1.94
N LEU A 54 4.25 2.52 -2.07
CA LEU A 54 5.07 1.85 -3.07
C LEU A 54 4.56 2.23 -4.46
N GLU A 55 5.46 2.68 -5.32
CA GLU A 55 5.15 3.14 -6.67
C GLU A 55 5.77 2.20 -7.70
N THR A 56 4.97 1.78 -8.68
CA THR A 56 5.39 0.95 -9.80
C THR A 56 4.70 1.41 -11.08
N LYS A 57 5.18 0.91 -12.22
CA LYS A 57 4.65 1.20 -13.55
C LYS A 57 4.10 -0.08 -14.15
N LEU A 58 2.84 -0.07 -14.55
CA LEU A 58 2.19 -1.25 -15.13
C LEU A 58 2.22 -1.17 -16.65
N GLN A 59 2.65 -2.26 -17.29
CA GLN A 59 2.53 -2.43 -18.74
C GLN A 59 1.18 -3.07 -19.06
N GLY A 60 0.40 -2.41 -19.94
CA GLY A 60 -1.00 -2.75 -20.23
C GLY A 60 -1.29 -4.13 -20.85
N ASN A 61 -0.26 -4.92 -21.18
CA ASN A 61 -0.41 -6.25 -21.80
C ASN A 61 -0.07 -7.43 -20.86
N SER A 62 0.30 -7.18 -19.61
CA SER A 62 0.68 -8.21 -18.63
C SER A 62 -0.42 -8.46 -17.59
N GLU A 63 -0.38 -9.62 -16.92
CA GLU A 63 -1.23 -9.88 -15.75
C GLU A 63 -0.88 -8.89 -14.62
N ILE A 64 -1.57 -7.74 -14.59
CA ILE A 64 -1.37 -6.64 -13.63
C ILE A 64 -1.31 -7.16 -12.19
N THR A 65 -2.18 -8.12 -11.86
CA THR A 65 -2.21 -8.77 -10.54
C THR A 65 -0.87 -9.42 -10.21
N GLN A 66 -0.37 -10.30 -11.08
CA GLN A 66 0.89 -11.01 -10.83
C GLN A 66 2.07 -10.04 -10.79
N GLY A 67 2.11 -9.06 -11.71
CA GLY A 67 3.15 -8.02 -11.71
C GLY A 67 3.21 -7.20 -10.42
N ILE A 68 2.05 -6.87 -9.82
CA ILE A 68 1.99 -6.18 -8.53
C ILE A 68 2.46 -7.10 -7.39
N LEU A 69 2.05 -8.37 -7.39
CA LEU A 69 2.46 -9.33 -6.36
C LEU A 69 3.98 -9.57 -6.39
N ASP A 70 4.56 -9.77 -7.58
CA ASP A 70 5.99 -9.94 -7.76
C ASP A 70 6.75 -8.68 -7.35
N TYR A 71 6.27 -7.50 -7.76
CA TYR A 71 6.85 -6.23 -7.34
C TYR A 71 6.87 -6.07 -5.81
N VAL A 72 5.79 -6.42 -5.11
CA VAL A 72 5.74 -6.37 -3.64
C VAL A 72 6.77 -7.34 -3.04
N VAL A 73 6.85 -8.57 -3.54
CA VAL A 73 7.83 -9.57 -3.06
C VAL A 73 9.24 -9.03 -3.23
N GLU A 74 9.62 -8.63 -4.45
CA GLU A 74 10.97 -8.13 -4.77
C GLU A 74 11.36 -6.91 -3.94
N THR A 75 10.47 -5.91 -3.86
CA THR A 75 10.72 -4.65 -3.13
C THR A 75 10.90 -4.88 -1.62
N THR A 76 10.34 -5.96 -1.09
CA THR A 76 10.34 -6.26 0.34
C THR A 76 11.28 -7.39 0.73
N LYS A 77 12.00 -8.01 -0.22
CA LYS A 77 13.06 -8.98 0.09
C LYS A 77 14.06 -8.45 1.13
N PRO A 78 14.63 -7.23 1.00
CA PRO A 78 15.70 -6.77 1.88
C PRO A 78 15.28 -6.56 3.34
N ILE A 79 13.97 -6.50 3.62
CA ILE A 79 13.41 -6.30 4.97
C ILE A 79 12.81 -7.57 5.56
N SER A 80 12.64 -8.60 4.74
CA SER A 80 11.98 -9.87 5.11
C SER A 80 12.98 -10.92 5.58
N PRO A 81 12.61 -11.84 6.48
CA PRO A 81 13.46 -12.96 6.85
C PRO A 81 13.88 -13.79 5.64
N ALA A 82 15.14 -14.20 5.61
CA ALA A 82 15.72 -15.01 4.53
C ALA A 82 15.47 -14.44 3.12
N ASN A 83 15.24 -13.13 3.00
CA ASN A 83 14.97 -12.43 1.75
C ASN A 83 13.78 -13.01 0.95
N GLN A 84 12.76 -13.54 1.64
CA GLN A 84 11.61 -14.20 0.99
C GLN A 84 10.56 -13.23 0.41
N GLY A 85 10.63 -11.96 0.80
CA GLY A 85 9.63 -10.94 0.49
C GLY A 85 8.32 -11.12 1.27
N ILE A 86 7.52 -10.06 1.30
CA ILE A 86 6.15 -10.09 1.80
C ILE A 86 5.26 -10.62 0.68
N ARG A 87 4.55 -11.71 0.96
CA ARG A 87 3.63 -12.31 0.00
C ARG A 87 2.22 -11.74 0.16
N GLY A 88 1.75 -11.06 -0.87
CA GLY A 88 0.33 -10.77 -1.06
C GLY A 88 -0.37 -11.96 -1.72
N LYS A 89 -1.66 -12.16 -1.44
CA LYS A 89 -2.44 -13.25 -2.07
C LYS A 89 -3.42 -12.77 -3.15
N ARG A 90 -3.71 -11.48 -3.17
CA ARG A 90 -4.65 -10.86 -4.10
C ARG A 90 -4.28 -9.39 -4.29
N VAL A 91 -4.82 -8.82 -5.34
CA VAL A 91 -4.69 -7.40 -5.66
C VAL A 91 -6.09 -6.86 -5.90
N VAL A 92 -6.43 -5.77 -5.23
CA VAL A 92 -7.73 -5.10 -5.38
C VAL A 92 -7.48 -3.70 -5.89
N LEU A 93 -7.97 -3.37 -7.09
CA LEU A 93 -8.03 -1.98 -7.54
C LEU A 93 -9.03 -1.24 -6.64
N MET A 94 -8.55 -0.28 -5.87
CA MET A 94 -9.40 0.51 -4.98
C MET A 94 -10.04 1.67 -5.73
N LYS A 95 -9.21 2.53 -6.33
CA LYS A 95 -9.63 3.78 -6.95
C LYS A 95 -8.51 4.38 -7.81
N LYS A 96 -8.87 5.13 -8.85
CA LYS A 96 -7.96 6.00 -9.60
C LYS A 96 -7.94 7.42 -9.04
N PHE A 97 -6.77 8.05 -9.02
CA PHE A 97 -6.55 9.39 -8.49
C PHE A 97 -6.03 10.29 -9.59
N PRO A 98 -6.57 11.51 -9.76
CA PRO A 98 -6.01 12.47 -10.70
C PRO A 98 -4.60 12.85 -10.25
N LEU A 99 -3.72 12.96 -11.24
CA LEU A 99 -2.35 13.43 -11.04
C LEU A 99 -2.27 14.94 -11.18
N ASP A 100 -1.43 15.55 -10.35
CA ASP A 100 -1.20 16.99 -10.30
C ASP A 100 0.12 17.36 -11.00
N GLY A 101 0.30 18.65 -11.33
CA GLY A 101 1.55 19.18 -11.90
C GLY A 101 1.81 18.72 -13.34
N GLU A 102 3.03 18.24 -13.62
CA GLU A 102 3.46 17.83 -14.97
C GLU A 102 2.65 16.66 -15.56
N LYS A 103 1.95 15.90 -14.71
CA LYS A 103 1.11 14.76 -15.10
C LYS A 103 -0.39 15.12 -15.11
N MET A 104 -0.75 16.40 -15.08
CA MET A 104 -2.14 16.85 -15.11
C MET A 104 -2.89 16.27 -16.32
N GLY A 105 -4.12 15.78 -16.07
CA GLY A 105 -4.93 15.09 -17.08
C GLY A 105 -4.68 13.58 -17.19
N ARG A 106 -3.75 13.03 -16.39
CA ARG A 106 -3.57 11.59 -16.21
C ARG A 106 -4.08 11.15 -14.83
N GLU A 107 -4.30 9.85 -14.69
CA GLU A 107 -4.67 9.22 -13.44
C GLU A 107 -3.64 8.18 -13.01
N ALA A 108 -3.55 7.96 -11.69
CA ALA A 108 -2.81 6.86 -11.11
C ALA A 108 -3.75 5.91 -10.37
N SER A 109 -3.53 4.61 -10.53
CA SER A 109 -4.32 3.58 -9.88
C SER A 109 -3.77 3.25 -8.49
N LEU A 110 -4.64 3.21 -7.48
CA LEU A 110 -4.31 2.69 -6.15
C LEU A 110 -4.78 1.24 -6.02
N PHE A 111 -3.85 0.33 -5.79
CA PHE A 111 -4.08 -1.08 -5.54
C PHE A 111 -3.85 -1.44 -4.08
N ILE A 112 -4.68 -2.33 -3.54
CA ILE A 112 -4.54 -2.88 -2.20
C ILE A 112 -4.02 -4.30 -2.32
N VAL A 113 -2.95 -4.58 -1.58
CA VAL A 113 -2.37 -5.92 -1.43
C VAL A 113 -2.50 -6.33 0.04
N PRO A 114 -3.53 -7.11 0.39
CA PRO A 114 -3.65 -7.64 1.74
C PRO A 114 -2.56 -8.69 1.98
N SER A 115 -1.83 -8.48 3.06
CA SER A 115 -0.84 -9.42 3.62
C SER A 115 -1.45 -10.15 4.82
N VAL A 116 -0.78 -11.22 5.25
CA VAL A 116 -1.14 -11.99 6.45
C VAL A 116 -1.24 -11.11 7.69
N VAL A 117 -2.07 -11.55 8.65
CA VAL A 117 -2.13 -10.95 9.99
C VAL A 117 -0.71 -10.89 10.56
N LYS A 118 -0.36 -9.75 11.16
CA LYS A 118 0.91 -9.55 11.84
C LYS A 118 1.17 -10.71 12.79
N ASP A 119 2.29 -11.37 12.56
CA ASP A 119 2.83 -12.45 13.35
C ASP A 119 4.08 -11.97 14.09
N ASN A 120 4.82 -12.91 14.69
CA ASN A 120 6.09 -12.62 15.36
C ASN A 120 7.26 -12.43 14.38
N THR A 121 7.00 -12.38 13.06
CA THR A 121 8.03 -12.16 12.06
C THR A 121 8.64 -10.77 12.24
N LYS A 122 9.94 -10.75 12.55
CA LYS A 122 10.72 -9.53 12.67
C LYS A 122 11.17 -9.10 11.27
N TYR A 123 10.69 -7.95 10.84
CA TYR A 123 11.19 -7.29 9.64
C TYR A 123 12.39 -6.43 10.02
N THR A 124 13.48 -6.57 9.28
CA THR A 124 14.71 -5.81 9.53
C THR A 124 14.53 -4.39 8.99
N TYR A 125 14.91 -3.40 9.80
CA TYR A 125 15.03 -2.03 9.30
C TYR A 125 16.24 -1.94 8.38
N THR A 126 16.00 -1.61 7.11
CA THR A 126 17.05 -1.32 6.14
C THR A 126 16.83 0.09 5.62
N PRO A 127 17.80 1.02 5.76
CA PRO A 127 17.66 2.39 5.26
C PRO A 127 17.30 2.41 3.78
N GLY A 128 16.28 3.19 3.42
CA GLY A 128 15.81 3.23 2.03
C GLY A 128 15.00 2.00 1.61
N CYS A 129 14.57 1.16 2.54
CA CYS A 129 13.57 0.12 2.26
C CYS A 129 12.20 0.48 2.89
N PRO A 130 11.10 -0.14 2.42
CA PRO A 130 9.79 0.08 3.00
C PRO A 130 9.64 -0.51 4.42
N ILE A 131 8.78 0.08 5.24
CA ILE A 131 8.53 -0.35 6.63
C ILE A 131 7.04 -0.25 6.96
N PHE A 132 6.55 -1.10 7.85
CA PHE A 132 5.17 -1.05 8.33
C PHE A 132 4.98 0.07 9.36
N TYR A 133 3.96 0.90 9.13
CA TYR A 133 3.51 1.94 10.05
C TYR A 133 2.07 1.65 10.49
N CYS A 134 1.77 1.94 11.75
CA CYS A 134 0.41 1.88 12.29
C CYS A 134 -0.48 2.90 11.57
N LEU A 135 -1.62 2.46 11.02
CA LEU A 135 -2.49 3.36 10.26
C LEU A 135 -3.05 4.49 11.14
N GLN A 136 -3.36 4.23 12.41
CA GLN A 136 -3.75 5.29 13.36
C GLN A 136 -2.69 6.38 13.51
N ASP A 137 -1.41 6.01 13.59
CA ASP A 137 -0.34 7.00 13.77
C ASP A 137 -0.12 7.82 12.51
N ILE A 138 -0.32 7.21 11.33
CA ILE A 138 -0.34 7.94 10.06
C ILE A 138 -1.51 8.93 10.06
N MET A 139 -2.74 8.47 10.36
CA MET A 139 -3.95 9.30 10.28
C MET A 139 -3.95 10.49 11.25
N ARG A 140 -3.16 10.44 12.34
CA ARG A 140 -2.96 11.59 13.24
C ARG A 140 -2.24 12.78 12.60
N VAL A 141 -1.40 12.54 11.59
CA VAL A 141 -0.51 13.55 10.98
C VAL A 141 -0.62 13.60 9.44
N CYS A 142 -1.49 12.77 8.87
CA CYS A 142 -1.70 12.68 7.42
C CYS A 142 -2.61 13.80 6.95
N SER A 143 -2.05 14.73 6.20
CA SER A 143 -2.79 15.76 5.47
C SER A 143 -2.10 16.04 4.14
N GLU A 144 -2.83 16.55 3.15
CA GLU A 144 -2.25 16.95 1.86
C GLU A 144 -1.23 18.11 1.99
N SER A 145 -1.32 18.88 3.09
CA SER A 145 -0.38 19.94 3.46
C SER A 145 0.80 19.47 4.32
N SER A 146 0.81 18.20 4.73
CA SER A 146 1.85 17.65 5.62
C SER A 146 3.17 17.49 4.88
N THR A 147 4.26 17.89 5.52
CA THR A 147 5.61 17.64 4.99
C THR A 147 6.08 16.20 5.21
N HIS A 148 5.35 15.42 6.01
CA HIS A 148 5.70 14.04 6.32
C HIS A 148 5.34 13.04 5.21
N PHE A 149 4.45 13.41 4.29
CA PHE A 149 3.96 12.56 3.22
C PHE A 149 4.03 13.29 1.87
N ALA A 150 4.21 12.55 0.78
CA ALA A 150 3.90 13.15 -0.53
C ALA A 150 2.39 13.43 -0.63
N THR A 151 1.99 14.54 -1.25
CA THR A 151 0.59 14.98 -1.34
C THR A 151 -0.32 13.88 -1.91
N LEU A 152 0.06 13.25 -3.03
CA LEU A 152 -0.71 12.15 -3.61
C LEU A 152 -0.81 10.94 -2.67
N THR A 153 0.28 10.59 -1.97
CA THR A 153 0.27 9.54 -0.95
C THR A 153 -0.69 9.89 0.19
N ALA A 154 -0.68 11.12 0.69
CA ALA A 154 -1.59 11.55 1.76
C ALA A 154 -3.06 11.42 1.31
N ARG A 155 -3.37 11.89 0.10
CA ARG A 155 -4.71 11.77 -0.52
C ARG A 155 -5.16 10.31 -0.64
N MET A 156 -4.27 9.44 -1.10
CA MET A 156 -4.53 7.99 -1.23
C MET A 156 -4.72 7.32 0.14
N LEU A 157 -3.93 7.67 1.16
CA LEU A 157 -4.04 7.13 2.51
C LEU A 157 -5.35 7.55 3.20
N ILE A 158 -5.78 8.80 3.04
CA ILE A 158 -7.06 9.29 3.56
C ILE A 158 -8.23 8.55 2.89
N ALA A 159 -8.15 8.37 1.57
CA ALA A 159 -9.16 7.61 0.84
C ALA A 159 -9.18 6.13 1.26
N LEU A 160 -8.02 5.52 1.55
CA LEU A 160 -7.89 4.15 2.01
C LEU A 160 -8.52 3.97 3.41
N ASP A 161 -8.26 4.89 4.34
CA ASP A 161 -8.84 4.87 5.69
C ASP A 161 -10.37 4.86 5.63
N LYS A 162 -10.96 5.76 4.82
CA LYS A 162 -12.40 5.78 4.58
C LYS A 162 -12.90 4.51 3.88
N TRP A 163 -12.16 4.00 2.90
CA TRP A 163 -12.54 2.77 2.20
C TRP A 163 -12.57 1.58 3.15
N LEU A 164 -11.59 1.45 4.06
CA LEU A 164 -11.59 0.41 5.08
C LEU A 164 -12.81 0.52 6.00
N ASP A 165 -13.14 1.73 6.45
CA ASP A 165 -14.34 1.97 7.25
C ASP A 165 -15.61 1.48 6.54
N GLU A 166 -15.81 1.91 5.30
CA GLU A 166 -16.93 1.45 4.45
C GLU A 166 -16.94 -0.07 4.25
N ARG A 167 -15.76 -0.71 4.11
CA ARG A 167 -15.65 -2.17 3.96
C ARG A 167 -15.96 -2.91 5.25
N HIS A 168 -15.67 -2.35 6.42
CA HIS A 168 -16.05 -2.95 7.71
C HIS A 168 -17.56 -2.98 7.93
N ALA A 169 -18.29 -2.01 7.36
CA ALA A 169 -19.76 -2.03 7.36
C ALA A 169 -20.35 -3.13 6.45
N GLN A 170 -19.57 -3.68 5.52
CA GLN A 170 -20.01 -4.75 4.62
C GLN A 170 -19.73 -6.13 5.24
N SER A 171 -20.82 -6.87 5.51
CA SER A 171 -20.73 -8.24 6.04
C SER A 171 -19.77 -9.10 5.22
N HIS A 172 -18.84 -9.75 5.92
CA HIS A 172 -17.85 -10.68 5.38
C HIS A 172 -16.79 -10.11 4.43
N PHE A 173 -16.79 -8.80 4.13
CA PHE A 173 -15.81 -8.22 3.21
C PHE A 173 -14.38 -8.31 3.76
N ILE A 174 -14.14 -7.80 4.99
CA ILE A 174 -12.81 -7.82 5.62
C ILE A 174 -12.29 -9.26 5.78
N PRO A 175 -13.05 -10.24 6.32
CA PRO A 175 -12.62 -11.63 6.33
C PRO A 175 -12.25 -12.17 4.94
N ALA A 176 -13.03 -11.86 3.90
CA ALA A 176 -12.78 -12.32 2.54
C ALA A 176 -11.52 -11.69 1.94
N LEU A 177 -11.25 -10.42 2.24
CA LEU A 177 -10.06 -9.69 1.79
C LEU A 177 -8.77 -10.34 2.30
N PHE A 178 -8.77 -10.80 3.56
CA PHE A 178 -7.58 -11.38 4.21
C PHE A 178 -7.57 -12.91 4.28
N ARG A 179 -8.60 -13.60 3.74
CA ARG A 179 -8.69 -15.06 3.76
C ARG A 179 -7.50 -15.68 3.00
N PRO A 180 -6.91 -16.79 3.50
CA PRO A 180 -6.01 -17.62 2.72
C PRO A 180 -6.62 -18.03 1.36
N SER A 181 -5.80 -18.16 0.33
CA SER A 181 -6.25 -18.73 -0.95
C SER A 181 -6.52 -20.23 -0.75
N PRO A 182 -7.54 -20.83 -1.39
CA PRO A 182 -7.81 -22.27 -1.29
C PRO A 182 -6.69 -23.19 -1.81
N LEU A 183 -5.65 -22.62 -2.43
CA LEU A 183 -4.51 -23.33 -3.04
C LEU A 183 -3.27 -23.38 -2.12
N GLU A 184 -3.45 -23.21 -0.82
CA GLU A 184 -2.43 -23.48 0.21
C GLU A 184 -2.86 -24.65 1.11
#